data_AF-A0A919HPR5-F1
#
_entry.id   AF-A0A919HPR5-F1
#
_cell.length_a   1.000
_cell.length_b   1.000
_cell.length_c   1.000
_cell.angle_alpha   90.00
_cell.angle_beta   90.00
_cell.angle_gamma   90.00
#
_symmetry.space_group_name_H-M   'P 1'
#
loop_
_entity.id
_entity.type
_entity.pdbx_description
1 polymer ?
#
loop_
_entity_poly.entity_id
_entity_poly.type
_entity_poly.pdbx_seq_one_letter_code
_entity_poly.pdbx_strand_id
1 'polypeptide(L)'
;MRLAFPPAEDGRRRVIVHRRDGVTLEMRSYDRTFRVPHDLAHAVTERELKLNAGVFGCIAAGAVFTSMRVLTGSQRHDAAARSTRIIKANARSITVAEALSGVLHRAAEGTLTRPLYASVREAWGSVEERPFPYTEATITETAKILTAQAESWAALSPGEDLTFRWPPALTAQLPTTRR
;
A
#
# COMPACT_ATOMS: atom_id res chain seq x y z
N MET A 1 0.08 -13.24 1.85
CA MET A 1 1.25 -12.43 1.50
C MET A 1 1.79 -11.84 2.79
N ARG A 2 3.10 -11.70 2.92
CA ARG A 2 3.76 -11.03 4.06
C ARG A 2 4.55 -9.85 3.51
N LEU A 3 4.45 -8.70 4.16
CA LEU A 3 5.25 -7.53 3.88
C LEU A 3 6.29 -7.39 4.99
N ALA A 4 7.52 -7.07 4.63
CA ALA A 4 8.61 -6.77 5.57
C ALA A 4 9.21 -5.42 5.19
N PHE A 5 9.25 -4.51 6.15
CA PHE A 5 9.81 -3.18 6.02
C PHE A 5 11.11 -3.13 6.83
N PRO A 6 12.27 -3.36 6.18
CA PRO A 6 13.56 -3.21 6.84
C PRO A 6 13.82 -1.76 7.23
N PRO A 7 14.73 -1.50 8.19
CA PRO A 7 15.18 -0.15 8.50
C PRO A 7 15.74 0.54 7.25
N ALA A 8 15.74 1.88 7.26
CA ALA A 8 16.34 2.65 6.18
C ALA A 8 17.88 2.53 6.20
N GLU A 9 18.42 1.62 5.42
CA GLU A 9 19.84 1.56 5.09
C GLU A 9 20.17 2.59 4.00
N ASP A 10 21.19 3.41 4.19
CA ASP A 10 21.66 4.43 3.23
C ASP A 10 20.55 5.41 2.76
N GLY A 11 19.52 5.62 3.58
CA GLY A 11 18.36 6.44 3.24
C GLY A 11 17.52 5.87 2.08
N ARG A 12 17.63 4.56 1.80
CA ARG A 12 16.79 3.84 0.85
C ARG A 12 15.68 3.14 1.61
N ARG A 13 14.43 3.40 1.22
CA ARG A 13 13.24 2.78 1.81
C ARG A 13 12.73 1.73 0.84
N ARG A 14 12.53 0.52 1.33
CA ARG A 14 12.04 -0.60 0.55
C ARG A 14 11.05 -1.41 1.36
N VAL A 15 10.18 -2.13 0.66
CA VAL A 15 9.38 -3.20 1.23
C VAL A 15 9.69 -4.50 0.50
N ILE A 16 9.89 -5.56 1.27
CA ILE A 16 10.02 -6.93 0.76
C ILE A 16 8.65 -7.59 0.83
N VAL A 17 8.17 -8.04 -0.31
CA VAL A 17 6.87 -8.69 -0.45
C VAL A 17 7.07 -10.17 -0.69
N HIS A 18 6.68 -10.99 0.28
CA HIS A 18 6.58 -12.44 0.13
C HIS A 18 5.17 -12.82 -0.31
N ARG A 19 5.00 -13.09 -1.61
CA ARG A 19 3.71 -13.48 -2.18
C ARG A 19 3.43 -14.96 -1.91
N ARG A 20 2.14 -15.33 -1.98
CA ARG A 20 1.71 -16.72 -1.71
C ARG A 20 2.11 -17.70 -2.80
N ASP A 21 2.38 -17.21 -4.00
CA ASP A 21 2.84 -18.02 -5.13
C ASP A 21 4.35 -18.29 -5.12
N GLY A 22 5.03 -18.00 -4.00
CA GLY A 22 6.46 -18.26 -3.82
C GLY A 22 7.38 -17.19 -4.39
N VAL A 23 6.84 -16.15 -5.04
CA VAL A 23 7.63 -15.03 -5.56
C VAL A 23 7.93 -14.04 -4.42
N THR A 24 9.20 -13.65 -4.30
CA THR A 24 9.61 -12.53 -3.43
C THR A 24 9.97 -11.33 -4.28
N LEU A 25 9.38 -10.19 -3.95
CA LEU A 25 9.58 -8.92 -4.66
C LEU A 25 10.20 -7.89 -3.71
N GLU A 26 11.01 -6.99 -4.24
CA GLU A 26 11.39 -5.74 -3.59
C GLU A 26 10.64 -4.62 -4.30
N MET A 27 9.96 -3.76 -3.55
CA MET A 27 9.44 -2.47 -4.03
C MET A 27 10.26 -1.36 -3.38
N ARG A 28 10.72 -0.42 -4.21
CA ARG A 28 11.51 0.73 -3.74
C ARG A 28 10.60 1.95 -3.64
N SER A 29 10.64 2.60 -2.49
CA SER A 29 10.06 3.93 -2.32
C SER A 29 11.09 4.94 -2.82
N TYR A 30 10.76 5.68 -3.88
CA TYR A 30 11.64 6.70 -4.46
C TYR A 30 11.70 7.98 -3.63
N ASP A 31 10.74 8.19 -2.72
CA ASP A 31 10.69 9.37 -1.88
C ASP A 31 11.63 9.25 -0.69
N ARG A 32 12.65 10.12 -0.65
CA ARG A 32 13.61 10.28 0.47
C ARG A 32 13.24 11.42 1.42
N THR A 33 12.24 12.23 1.05
CA THR A 33 11.89 13.50 1.68
C THR A 33 11.11 13.32 2.98
N PHE A 34 10.23 12.33 3.01
CA PHE A 34 9.34 12.07 4.15
C PHE A 34 9.96 11.14 5.18
N ARG A 35 9.60 11.24 6.47
CA ARG A 35 10.13 10.34 7.51
C ARG A 35 9.54 8.94 7.39
N VAL A 36 8.25 8.85 7.11
CA VAL A 36 7.45 7.65 6.97
C VAL A 36 7.63 7.08 5.55
N PRO A 37 7.96 5.79 5.37
CA PRO A 37 7.97 5.17 4.06
C PRO A 37 6.60 5.26 3.39
N HIS A 38 6.56 5.72 2.15
CA HIS A 38 5.32 5.84 1.38
C HIS A 38 4.59 4.48 1.25
N ASP A 39 5.35 3.41 1.00
CA ASP A 39 4.82 2.05 0.94
C ASP A 39 4.24 1.57 2.29
N LEU A 40 4.72 2.08 3.42
CA LEU A 40 4.15 1.79 4.74
C LEU A 40 2.80 2.51 4.90
N ALA A 41 2.69 3.76 4.43
CA ALA A 41 1.44 4.50 4.40
C ALA A 41 0.38 3.77 3.56
N HIS A 42 0.76 3.25 2.38
CA HIS A 42 -0.12 2.38 1.59
C HIS A 42 -0.54 1.13 2.35
N ALA A 43 0.42 0.39 2.92
CA ALA A 43 0.12 -0.89 3.57
C ALA A 43 -0.85 -0.73 4.75
N VAL A 44 -0.66 0.29 5.58
CA VAL A 44 -1.56 0.59 6.70
C VAL A 44 -2.91 1.08 6.19
N THR A 45 -2.92 2.10 5.32
CA THR A 45 -4.16 2.71 4.81
C THR A 45 -5.05 1.66 4.15
N GLU A 46 -4.51 0.89 3.21
CA GLU A 46 -5.27 -0.11 2.48
C GLU A 46 -5.76 -1.23 3.41
N ARG A 47 -4.98 -1.64 4.41
CA ARG A 47 -5.36 -2.68 5.38
C ARG A 47 -6.47 -2.23 6.32
N GLU A 48 -6.35 -1.02 6.86
CA GLU A 48 -7.33 -0.50 7.83
C GLU A 48 -8.63 -0.10 7.15
N LEU A 49 -8.55 0.56 5.99
CA LEU A 49 -9.72 0.97 5.21
C LEU A 49 -10.31 -0.14 4.34
N LYS A 50 -9.77 -1.36 4.42
CA LYS A 50 -10.24 -2.55 3.67
C LYS A 50 -10.25 -2.35 2.15
N LEU A 51 -9.27 -1.61 1.63
CA LEU A 51 -9.07 -1.42 0.19
C LEU A 51 -8.46 -2.70 -0.40
N ASN A 52 -9.31 -3.57 -0.92
CA ASN A 52 -8.89 -4.86 -1.47
C ASN A 52 -8.21 -4.77 -2.84
N ALA A 53 -8.36 -3.65 -3.55
CA ALA A 53 -7.88 -3.43 -4.91
C ALA A 53 -6.93 -2.23 -5.05
N GLY A 54 -6.31 -1.81 -3.94
CA GLY A 54 -5.19 -0.86 -3.95
C GLY A 54 -3.88 -1.49 -4.44
N VAL A 55 -2.76 -0.86 -4.12
CA VAL A 55 -1.41 -1.31 -4.55
C VAL A 55 -1.12 -2.71 -4.00
N PHE A 56 -1.24 -2.91 -2.69
CA PHE A 56 -0.91 -4.20 -2.07
C PHE A 56 -1.95 -5.28 -2.35
N GLY A 57 -3.22 -4.89 -2.51
CA GLY A 57 -4.25 -5.79 -2.99
C GLY A 57 -3.95 -6.33 -4.40
N CYS A 58 -3.49 -5.48 -5.31
CA CYS A 58 -3.05 -5.87 -6.65
C CYS A 58 -1.80 -6.74 -6.61
N ILE A 59 -0.79 -6.41 -5.79
CA ILE A 59 0.42 -7.22 -5.61
C ILE A 59 0.05 -8.62 -5.09
N ALA A 60 -0.88 -8.70 -4.14
CA ALA A 60 -1.37 -9.98 -3.63
C ALA A 60 -2.01 -10.84 -4.75
N ALA A 61 -2.69 -10.23 -5.71
CA ALA A 61 -3.32 -10.90 -6.86
C ALA A 61 -2.33 -11.28 -7.98
N GLY A 62 -1.14 -10.68 -7.94
CA GLY A 62 -0.02 -10.94 -8.83
C GLY A 62 0.34 -9.83 -9.80
N ALA A 63 -0.05 -8.60 -9.49
CA ALA A 63 0.56 -7.44 -10.11
C ALA A 63 2.03 -7.30 -9.68
N VAL A 64 2.85 -6.84 -10.62
CA VAL A 64 4.22 -6.39 -10.41
C VAL A 64 4.29 -5.01 -11.05
N PHE A 65 4.47 -3.98 -10.22
CA PHE A 65 4.61 -2.59 -10.65
C PHE A 65 6.02 -2.32 -11.17
N THR A 66 6.18 -1.24 -11.93
CA THR A 66 7.48 -0.84 -12.51
C THR A 66 8.54 -0.49 -11.47
N SER A 67 8.13 -0.07 -10.27
CA SER A 67 8.99 0.19 -9.11
C SER A 67 9.50 -1.09 -8.43
N MET A 68 9.07 -2.26 -8.90
CA MET A 68 9.37 -3.55 -8.26
C MET A 68 10.40 -4.35 -9.06
N ARG A 69 11.18 -5.15 -8.33
CA ARG A 69 12.02 -6.20 -8.91
C ARG A 69 11.78 -7.53 -8.23
N VAL A 70 11.94 -8.62 -8.98
CA VAL A 70 11.92 -9.97 -8.42
C VAL A 70 13.26 -10.23 -7.74
N LEU A 71 13.22 -10.66 -6.48
CA LEU A 71 14.39 -11.13 -5.76
C LEU A 71 14.57 -12.63 -5.90
N THR A 72 13.50 -13.40 -5.71
CA THR A 72 13.51 -14.87 -5.79
C THR A 72 12.17 -15.41 -6.27
N GLY A 73 12.17 -16.67 -6.70
CA GLY A 73 11.01 -17.39 -7.22
C GLY A 73 10.89 -17.29 -8.75
N SER A 74 10.26 -18.30 -9.36
CA SER A 74 9.99 -18.32 -10.79
C SER A 74 8.63 -17.70 -11.08
N GLN A 75 8.61 -16.70 -11.96
CA GLN A 75 7.36 -16.14 -12.44
C GLN A 75 6.74 -17.08 -13.49
N ARG A 76 5.41 -17.09 -13.54
CA ARG A 76 4.68 -17.77 -14.62
C ARG A 76 5.07 -17.16 -15.97
N HIS A 77 5.02 -17.98 -17.03
CA HIS A 77 5.25 -17.52 -18.41
C HIS A 77 4.34 -16.34 -18.81
N ASP A 78 3.11 -16.29 -18.29
CA ASP A 78 2.12 -15.25 -18.56
C ASP A 78 2.11 -14.10 -17.52
N ALA A 79 3.09 -14.02 -16.62
CA ALA A 79 3.05 -13.11 -15.47
C ALA A 79 2.94 -11.63 -15.87
N ALA A 80 3.66 -11.19 -16.91
CA ALA A 80 3.60 -9.80 -17.38
C ALA A 80 2.20 -9.44 -17.90
N ALA A 81 1.64 -10.26 -18.79
CA ALA A 81 0.29 -10.06 -19.33
C ALA A 81 -0.79 -10.11 -18.23
N ARG A 82 -0.61 -10.99 -17.24
CA ARG A 82 -1.49 -11.04 -16.06
C ARG A 82 -1.37 -9.78 -15.20
N SER A 83 -0.16 -9.30 -14.92
CA SER A 83 0.09 -8.08 -14.15
C SER A 83 -0.62 -6.89 -14.79
N THR A 84 -0.42 -6.68 -16.10
CA THR A 84 -1.07 -5.59 -16.85
C THR A 84 -2.59 -5.66 -16.76
N ARG A 85 -3.19 -6.85 -16.86
CA ARG A 85 -4.64 -7.02 -16.70
C ARG A 85 -5.13 -6.67 -15.30
N ILE A 86 -4.40 -7.07 -14.25
CA ILE A 86 -4.75 -6.74 -12.86
C ILE A 86 -4.71 -5.22 -12.67
N ILE A 87 -3.61 -4.58 -13.05
CA ILE A 87 -3.43 -3.13 -12.88
C ILE A 87 -4.49 -2.38 -13.67
N LYS A 88 -4.73 -2.73 -14.94
CA LYS A 88 -5.74 -2.07 -15.77
C LYS A 88 -7.15 -2.23 -15.20
N ALA A 89 -7.51 -3.43 -14.74
CA ALA A 89 -8.82 -3.70 -14.16
C ALA A 89 -9.09 -2.94 -12.85
N ASN A 90 -8.03 -2.63 -12.10
CA ASN A 90 -8.13 -2.01 -10.78
C ASN A 90 -7.61 -0.56 -10.76
N ALA A 91 -7.37 0.06 -11.92
CA ALA A 91 -6.75 1.39 -12.04
C ALA A 91 -7.46 2.45 -11.16
N ARG A 92 -8.80 2.49 -11.18
CA ARG A 92 -9.57 3.39 -10.32
C ARG A 92 -9.35 3.13 -8.82
N SER A 93 -9.33 1.86 -8.41
CA SER A 93 -9.11 1.49 -7.00
C SER A 93 -7.69 1.80 -6.54
N ILE A 94 -6.70 1.67 -7.43
CA ILE A 94 -5.33 2.10 -7.20
C ILE A 94 -5.28 3.62 -7.00
N THR A 95 -5.97 4.39 -7.86
CA THR A 95 -6.06 5.86 -7.71
C THR A 95 -6.72 6.28 -6.39
N VAL A 96 -7.79 5.59 -5.97
CA VAL A 96 -8.40 5.81 -4.64
C VAL A 96 -7.40 5.51 -3.53
N ALA A 97 -6.69 4.38 -3.59
CA ALA A 97 -5.70 4.01 -2.59
C ALA A 97 -4.56 5.04 -2.50
N GLU A 98 -4.07 5.54 -3.63
CA GLU A 98 -3.09 6.63 -3.70
C GLU A 98 -3.59 7.90 -3.01
N ALA A 99 -4.79 8.35 -3.37
CA ALA A 99 -5.37 9.59 -2.84
C ALA A 99 -5.53 9.53 -1.31
N LEU A 100 -6.07 8.42 -0.78
CA LEU A 100 -6.28 8.26 0.66
C LEU A 100 -4.95 8.07 1.40
N SER A 101 -4.04 7.25 0.87
CA SER A 101 -2.73 6.99 1.49
C SER A 101 -1.89 8.27 1.53
N GLY A 102 -1.95 9.11 0.48
CA GLY A 102 -1.24 10.38 0.44
C GLY A 102 -1.72 11.39 1.50
N VAL A 103 -3.03 11.46 1.79
CA VAL A 103 -3.54 12.32 2.86
C VAL A 103 -3.11 11.81 4.24
N LEU A 104 -3.26 10.50 4.49
CA LEU A 104 -2.86 9.89 5.75
C LEU A 104 -1.35 9.96 5.97
N HIS A 105 -0.57 9.83 4.91
CA HIS A 105 0.88 10.02 4.93
C HIS A 105 1.23 11.44 5.37
N ARG A 106 0.65 12.47 4.73
CA ARG A 106 0.87 13.87 5.15
C ARG A 106 0.46 14.14 6.60
N ALA A 107 -0.61 13.49 7.08
CA ALA A 107 -1.01 13.58 8.48
C ALA A 107 0.03 12.97 9.44
N ALA A 108 0.57 11.79 9.11
CA ALA A 108 1.64 11.13 9.89
C ALA A 108 2.98 11.90 9.84
N GLU A 109 3.20 12.69 8.79
CA GLU A 109 4.32 13.63 8.68
C GLU A 109 4.09 14.95 9.41
N GLY A 110 2.88 15.21 9.92
CA GLY A 110 2.54 16.50 10.54
C GLY A 110 2.47 17.67 9.55
N THR A 111 2.33 17.40 8.25
CA THR A 111 2.32 18.43 7.18
C THR A 111 0.91 18.82 6.72
N LEU A 112 -0.13 18.20 7.31
CA LEU A 112 -1.51 18.50 6.96
C LEU A 112 -1.97 19.81 7.63
N THR A 113 -2.40 20.77 6.83
CA THR A 113 -2.85 22.10 7.29
C THR A 113 -4.37 22.21 7.50
N ARG A 114 -5.12 21.20 7.08
CA ARG A 114 -6.59 21.13 7.15
C ARG A 114 -7.01 19.95 8.05
N PRO A 115 -8.26 19.95 8.58
CA PRO A 115 -8.75 18.84 9.38
C PRO A 115 -8.68 17.51 8.60
N LEU A 116 -8.11 16.47 9.24
CA LEU A 116 -7.85 15.17 8.62
C LEU A 116 -9.08 14.59 7.90
N TYR A 117 -10.20 14.51 8.60
CA TYR A 117 -11.41 13.91 8.04
C TYR A 117 -11.92 14.65 6.78
N ALA A 118 -11.90 15.99 6.82
CA ALA A 118 -12.29 16.81 5.68
C ALA A 118 -11.35 16.59 4.48
N SER A 119 -10.03 16.53 4.72
CA SER A 119 -9.03 16.29 3.67
C SER A 119 -9.14 14.90 3.05
N VAL A 120 -9.39 13.86 3.84
CA VAL A 120 -9.58 12.50 3.30
C VAL A 120 -10.88 12.41 2.50
N ARG A 121 -11.96 13.03 2.98
CA ARG A 121 -13.25 13.07 2.25
C ARG A 121 -13.13 13.80 0.92
N GLU A 122 -12.40 14.91 0.88
CA GLU A 122 -12.13 15.66 -0.34
C GLU A 122 -11.25 14.88 -1.32
N ALA A 123 -10.20 14.22 -0.83
CA ALA A 123 -9.35 13.37 -1.65
C ALA A 123 -10.10 12.16 -2.22
N TRP A 124 -11.06 11.61 -1.50
CA TRP A 124 -11.99 10.63 -2.05
C TRP A 124 -12.84 11.23 -3.17
N GLY A 125 -13.50 12.37 -2.89
CA GLY A 125 -14.42 13.01 -3.84
C GLY A 125 -13.77 13.50 -5.14
N SER A 126 -12.43 13.66 -5.17
CA SER A 126 -11.71 14.02 -6.39
C SER A 126 -11.48 12.84 -7.35
N VAL A 127 -11.63 11.60 -6.89
CA VAL A 127 -11.34 10.38 -7.67
C VAL A 127 -12.48 9.35 -7.65
N GLU A 128 -13.48 9.55 -6.79
CA GLU A 128 -14.58 8.64 -6.57
C GLU A 128 -15.91 9.40 -6.42
N GLU A 129 -16.94 8.90 -7.13
CA GLU A 129 -18.27 9.53 -7.17
C GLU A 129 -19.21 8.92 -6.12
N ARG A 130 -18.92 7.68 -5.68
CA ARG A 130 -19.68 7.03 -4.62
C ARG A 130 -19.58 7.81 -3.32
N PRO A 131 -20.60 7.73 -2.43
CA PRO A 131 -20.53 8.34 -1.11
C PRO A 131 -19.30 7.88 -0.33
N PHE A 132 -18.69 8.80 0.41
CA PHE A 132 -17.55 8.51 1.26
C PHE A 132 -17.96 7.48 2.35
N PRO A 133 -17.34 6.29 2.39
CA PRO A 133 -17.86 5.18 3.19
C PRO A 133 -17.30 5.14 4.63
N TYR A 134 -16.36 6.02 4.98
CA TYR A 134 -15.64 5.96 6.25
C TYR A 134 -16.15 7.02 7.23
N THR A 135 -16.20 6.64 8.51
CA THR A 135 -16.49 7.59 9.59
C THR A 135 -15.24 8.35 10.01
N GLU A 136 -15.42 9.48 10.70
CA GLU A 136 -14.30 10.24 11.27
C GLU A 136 -13.47 9.38 12.23
N ALA A 137 -14.12 8.61 13.10
CA ALA A 137 -13.44 7.69 14.01
C ALA A 137 -12.55 6.68 13.27
N THR A 138 -13.03 6.09 12.16
CA THR A 138 -12.23 5.16 11.34
C THR A 138 -10.98 5.82 10.76
N ILE A 139 -11.12 7.06 10.27
CA ILE A 139 -9.99 7.81 9.69
C ILE A 139 -8.98 8.20 10.77
N THR A 140 -9.45 8.70 11.91
CA THR A 140 -8.59 9.05 13.05
C THR A 140 -7.83 7.83 13.56
N GLU A 141 -8.51 6.68 13.68
CA GLU A 141 -7.85 5.44 14.13
C GLU A 141 -6.80 4.95 13.12
N THR A 142 -7.12 5.00 11.83
CA THR A 142 -6.17 4.65 10.76
C THR A 142 -4.91 5.52 10.83
N ALA A 143 -5.08 6.83 11.05
CA ALA A 143 -3.94 7.75 11.19
C ALA A 143 -3.09 7.43 12.43
N LYS A 144 -3.71 7.13 13.57
CA LYS A 144 -3.00 6.71 14.79
C LYS A 144 -2.19 5.44 14.57
N ILE A 145 -2.79 4.44 13.91
CA ILE A 145 -2.11 3.19 13.57
C ILE A 145 -0.91 3.50 12.67
N LEU A 146 -1.07 4.32 11.63
CA LEU A 146 0.03 4.69 10.75
C LEU A 146 1.17 5.38 11.51
N THR A 147 0.87 6.34 12.38
CA THR A 147 1.87 7.01 13.21
C THR A 147 2.62 6.01 14.09
N ALA A 148 1.91 5.12 14.80
CA ALA A 148 2.53 4.12 15.66
C ALA A 148 3.40 3.11 14.88
N GLN A 149 2.97 2.69 13.70
CA GLN A 149 3.76 1.82 12.83
C GLN A 149 4.99 2.54 12.28
N ALA A 150 4.87 3.83 11.95
CA ALA A 150 6.01 4.63 11.51
C ALA A 150 7.05 4.82 12.62
N GLU A 151 6.61 5.03 13.85
CA GLU A 151 7.48 5.09 15.03
C GLU A 151 8.17 3.75 15.27
N SER A 152 7.42 2.65 15.19
CA SER A 152 7.97 1.29 15.33
C SER A 152 9.02 1.00 14.26
N TRP A 153 8.75 1.37 13.01
CA TRP A 153 9.71 1.22 11.90
C TRP A 153 10.97 2.08 12.10
N ALA A 154 10.82 3.32 12.58
CA ALA A 154 11.94 4.21 12.82
C ALA A 154 12.85 3.75 13.97
N ALA A 155 12.33 2.93 14.89
CA ALA A 155 13.06 2.39 16.02
C ALA A 155 13.75 1.03 15.74
N LEU A 156 13.62 0.49 14.52
CA LEU A 156 14.22 -0.81 14.16
C LEU A 156 15.75 -0.77 14.18
N SER A 157 16.34 -1.80 14.75
CA SER A 157 17.78 -2.07 14.66
C SER A 157 18.14 -2.75 13.34
N PRO A 158 19.42 -2.71 12.90
CA PRO A 158 19.87 -3.47 11.74
C PRO A 158 19.55 -4.97 11.90
N GLY A 159 18.95 -5.57 10.87
CA GLY A 159 18.52 -6.97 10.87
C GLY A 159 17.10 -7.23 11.40
N GLU A 160 16.43 -6.20 11.94
CA GLU A 160 15.01 -6.27 12.27
C GLU A 160 14.14 -5.80 11.10
N ASP A 161 12.89 -6.27 11.05
CA ASP A 161 11.90 -5.86 10.07
C ASP A 161 10.57 -5.56 10.76
N LEU A 162 9.92 -4.46 10.37
CA LEU A 162 8.50 -4.29 10.69
C LEU A 162 7.68 -5.15 9.71
N THR A 163 6.92 -6.12 10.24
CA THR A 163 6.22 -7.10 9.40
C THR A 163 4.71 -6.95 9.44
N PHE A 164 4.08 -7.12 8.27
CA PHE A 164 2.63 -7.13 8.11
C PHE A 164 2.17 -8.44 7.47
N ARG A 165 1.18 -9.08 8.07
CA ARG A 165 0.43 -10.14 7.40
C ARG A 165 -0.68 -9.50 6.57
N TRP A 166 -0.62 -9.66 5.26
CA TRP A 166 -1.68 -9.17 4.38
C TRP A 166 -2.89 -10.12 4.40
N PRO A 167 -4.11 -9.64 4.72
CA PRO A 167 -5.29 -10.47 4.79
C PRO A 167 -5.66 -11.08 3.42
N PRO A 168 -6.01 -12.38 3.33
CA PRO A 168 -6.50 -12.99 2.09
C PRO A 168 -7.66 -12.22 1.44
N ALA A 169 -8.60 -11.71 2.25
CA ALA A 169 -9.78 -11.00 1.78
C ALA A 169 -9.46 -9.65 1.09
N LEU A 170 -8.28 -9.08 1.34
CA LEU A 170 -7.82 -7.85 0.71
C LEU A 170 -6.97 -8.12 -0.55
N THR A 171 -7.21 -9.23 -1.21
CA THR A 171 -6.59 -9.55 -2.50
C THR A 171 -7.49 -9.05 -3.63
N ALA A 172 -6.93 -8.32 -4.59
CA ALA A 172 -7.68 -7.81 -5.73
C ALA A 172 -8.30 -8.97 -6.50
N GLN A 173 -9.57 -8.84 -6.86
CA GLN A 173 -10.23 -9.83 -7.69
C GLN A 173 -9.81 -9.59 -9.15
N LEU A 174 -9.52 -10.68 -9.86
CA LEU A 174 -9.45 -10.61 -11.31
C LEU A 174 -10.87 -10.44 -11.86
N PRO A 175 -11.08 -9.61 -12.89
CA PRO A 175 -12.28 -9.75 -13.70
C PRO A 175 -12.33 -11.19 -14.20
N THR A 176 -13.35 -11.94 -13.82
CA THR A 176 -13.69 -13.18 -14.50
C THR A 176 -13.96 -12.81 -15.95
N THR A 177 -13.09 -13.24 -16.86
CA THR A 177 -13.38 -13.22 -18.30
C THR A 177 -14.64 -14.06 -18.49
N ARG A 178 -15.80 -13.40 -18.60
CA ARG A 178 -16.94 -14.03 -19.28
C ARG A 178 -16.48 -14.23 -20.72
N ARG A 179 -16.37 -15.50 -21.10
CA ARG A 179 -16.16 -15.91 -22.48
C ARG A 179 -17.35 -15.48 -23.33
#